data_AF-A0A7C2Q191-F1
#
_entry.id   AF-A0A7C2Q191-F1
#
_cell.length_a   1.000
_cell.length_b   1.000
_cell.length_c   1.000
_cell.angle_alpha   90.00
_cell.angle_beta   90.00
_cell.angle_gamma   90.00
#
_symmetry.space_group_name_H-M   'P 1'
#
loop_
_entity.id
_entity.type
_entity.pdbx_description
1 polymer ?
#
loop_
_entity_poly.entity_id
_entity_poly.type
_entity_poly.pdbx_seq_one_letter_code
_entity_poly.pdbx_strand_id
1 'polypeptide(L)'
;MNWRLLLYHAFPNQFRPPSEAEGGGYRGTGSLSDLEDLHEYAVFLRSRFSVLSSKEQRENLPFVLENLIDTSIWDSRGVDAFLEWLNPFNDYQNSEVLDRATWIAERYLEGEKIPEMEITHLMRRLERLPVLQGGRLELFSSLSRLQRVAIAEALQYFEAQYGAYLGWIERLELSMALLYWRHAAAGWSQNEARRLLGKHWAEIAESSELSDSPWAPLRVWLEQRKAEDWVFFAWRGPEEVNYVSEFALTPSASSQQRTEFTRDLSTMSMEQLAALPSLYAWVYRGDSEADCFWTPWGANLLSPKVRNLLEQMGLSDTVRYIPVELRDAETNAKIGNYDLAVYQVRLVCLSRERTIGIWDPNFERVLDLHRPVLLWSRVIGHDLFVAAEDPRLIVVSKRLKQALEKAEVRGCVFEGLRVV
;
A
#
# COMPACT_ATOMS: atom_id res chain seq x y z
N MET A 1 8.77 -9.79 30.04
CA MET A 1 8.23 -10.94 29.30
C MET A 1 8.54 -10.69 27.83
N ASN A 2 8.88 -11.70 27.01
CA ASN A 2 9.10 -11.42 25.59
C ASN A 2 7.75 -11.06 24.93
N TRP A 3 7.65 -9.87 24.35
CA TRP A 3 6.44 -9.38 23.69
C TRP A 3 5.98 -10.32 22.56
N ARG A 4 6.91 -10.95 21.83
CA ARG A 4 6.62 -11.86 20.70
C ARG A 4 5.92 -13.12 21.18
N LEU A 5 6.41 -13.73 22.25
CA LEU A 5 5.77 -14.89 22.86
C LEU A 5 4.34 -14.54 23.32
N LEU A 6 4.17 -13.39 23.97
CA LEU A 6 2.84 -12.93 24.38
C LEU A 6 1.92 -12.73 23.17
N LEU A 7 2.42 -12.16 22.07
CA LEU A 7 1.68 -11.99 20.83
C LEU A 7 1.27 -13.33 20.21
N TYR A 8 2.18 -14.31 20.14
CA TYR A 8 1.89 -15.62 19.55
C TYR A 8 0.84 -16.40 20.35
N HIS A 9 0.86 -16.30 21.68
CA HIS A 9 -0.15 -16.95 22.51
C HIS A 9 -1.47 -16.20 22.55
N ALA A 10 -1.47 -14.87 22.45
CA ALA A 10 -2.69 -14.08 22.38
C ALA A 10 -3.42 -14.24 21.04
N PHE A 11 -2.70 -14.62 19.98
CA PHE A 11 -3.22 -14.83 18.63
C PHE A 11 -2.79 -16.20 18.06
N PRO A 12 -3.25 -17.32 18.67
CA PRO A 12 -2.69 -18.65 18.43
C PRO A 12 -3.03 -19.24 17.06
N ASN A 13 -4.14 -18.83 16.43
CA ASN A 13 -4.53 -19.38 15.12
C ASN A 13 -3.68 -18.79 13.99
N GLN A 14 -2.99 -17.68 14.25
CA GLN A 14 -2.31 -16.90 13.24
C GLN A 14 -0.89 -17.43 13.06
N PHE A 15 -0.23 -17.88 14.13
CA PHE A 15 1.16 -18.34 14.11
C PHE A 15 1.35 -19.87 14.14
N ARG A 16 0.27 -20.65 13.98
CA ARG A 16 0.37 -22.13 13.93
C ARG A 16 0.94 -22.62 12.60
N PRO A 17 1.82 -23.64 12.61
CA PRO A 17 2.28 -24.29 11.39
C PRO A 17 1.12 -24.99 10.64
N PRO A 18 1.23 -25.18 9.31
CA PRO A 18 0.14 -25.64 8.46
C PRO A 18 -0.43 -27.03 8.81
N SER A 19 0.36 -27.86 9.49
CA SER A 19 -0.02 -29.23 9.84
C SER A 19 -1.08 -29.34 10.93
N GLU A 20 -1.38 -28.25 11.66
CA GLU A 20 -2.28 -28.27 12.82
C GLU A 20 -3.44 -27.26 12.73
N ALA A 21 -3.53 -26.51 11.63
CA ALA A 21 -4.62 -25.56 11.40
C ALA A 21 -5.58 -26.12 10.33
N GLU A 22 -6.68 -26.73 10.76
CA GLU A 22 -7.87 -26.87 9.92
C GLU A 22 -8.44 -25.45 9.68
N GLY A 23 -7.87 -24.75 8.71
CA GLY A 23 -8.28 -23.40 8.30
C GLY A 23 -7.34 -22.30 8.77
N GLY A 24 -6.32 -22.01 7.94
CA GLY A 24 -5.71 -20.68 7.84
C GLY A 24 -4.89 -20.20 9.05
N GLY A 25 -3.76 -20.85 9.31
CA GLY A 25 -2.65 -20.34 10.13
C GLY A 25 -1.33 -20.45 9.37
N TYR A 26 -0.38 -19.55 9.66
CA TYR A 26 0.90 -19.29 8.97
C TYR A 26 1.38 -20.41 8.02
N ARG A 27 1.40 -20.12 6.71
CA ARG A 27 2.13 -20.92 5.72
C ARG A 27 3.59 -20.98 6.18
N GLY A 28 4.01 -22.10 6.77
CA GLY A 28 5.42 -22.41 7.00
C GLY A 28 6.17 -22.12 5.71
N THR A 29 7.08 -21.16 5.78
CA THR A 29 7.71 -20.55 4.62
C THR A 29 8.69 -21.53 3.99
N GLY A 30 8.28 -22.15 2.88
CA GLY A 30 9.11 -23.12 2.16
C GLY A 30 10.28 -22.48 1.41
N SER A 31 10.27 -21.16 1.17
CA SER A 31 11.32 -20.45 0.44
C SER A 31 11.47 -18.98 0.86
N LEU A 32 12.66 -18.40 0.60
CA LEU A 32 12.95 -16.96 0.79
C LEU A 32 11.99 -16.07 -0.02
N SER A 33 11.59 -16.54 -1.20
CA SER A 33 10.61 -15.88 -2.07
C SER A 33 9.24 -15.74 -1.40
N ASP A 34 8.79 -16.79 -0.70
CA ASP A 34 7.49 -16.75 -0.03
C ASP A 34 7.53 -15.86 1.22
N LEU A 35 8.68 -15.83 1.93
CA LEU A 35 8.92 -14.87 3.00
C LEU A 35 8.85 -13.43 2.48
N GLU A 36 9.47 -13.15 1.34
CA GLU A 36 9.41 -11.82 0.72
C GLU A 36 7.97 -11.42 0.37
N ASP A 37 7.19 -12.32 -0.21
CA ASP A 37 5.78 -12.07 -0.54
C ASP A 37 4.97 -11.73 0.72
N LEU A 38 5.18 -12.47 1.80
CA LEU A 38 4.56 -12.19 3.08
C LEU A 38 5.04 -10.84 3.66
N HIS A 39 6.32 -10.52 3.55
CA HIS A 39 6.85 -9.26 4.05
C HIS A 39 6.20 -8.08 3.35
N GLU A 40 6.22 -8.06 2.01
CA GLU A 40 5.60 -6.99 1.23
C GLU A 40 4.09 -6.93 1.46
N TYR A 41 3.43 -8.07 1.70
CA TYR A 41 2.01 -8.08 2.07
C TYR A 41 1.78 -7.40 3.42
N ALA A 42 2.62 -7.65 4.42
CA ALA A 42 2.54 -6.95 5.71
C ALA A 42 2.77 -5.44 5.56
N VAL A 43 3.76 -5.03 4.74
CA VAL A 43 4.01 -3.62 4.44
C VAL A 43 2.81 -2.97 3.76
N PHE A 44 2.24 -3.63 2.75
CA PHE A 44 1.02 -3.19 2.10
C PHE A 44 -0.11 -2.99 3.11
N LEU A 45 -0.34 -3.99 3.96
CA LEU A 45 -1.39 -3.93 4.98
C LEU A 45 -1.18 -2.80 5.98
N ARG A 46 0.04 -2.42 6.35
CA ARG A 46 0.29 -1.26 7.23
C ARG A 46 -0.38 0.01 6.69
N SER A 47 -0.25 0.26 5.38
CA SER A 47 -0.82 1.44 4.71
C SER A 47 -2.32 1.37 4.41
N ARG A 48 -2.91 0.18 4.53
CA ARG A 48 -4.30 -0.12 4.09
C ARG A 48 -5.13 -0.78 5.18
N PHE A 49 -4.62 -0.85 6.39
CA PHE A 49 -5.26 -1.64 7.44
C PHE A 49 -6.69 -1.17 7.74
N SER A 50 -6.93 0.13 7.66
CA SER A 50 -8.23 0.77 7.86
C SER A 50 -9.30 0.36 6.84
N VAL A 51 -8.92 -0.07 5.62
CA VAL A 51 -9.87 -0.42 4.56
C VAL A 51 -10.31 -1.88 4.61
N LEU A 52 -9.64 -2.72 5.40
CA LEU A 52 -10.00 -4.12 5.60
C LEU A 52 -11.31 -4.25 6.40
N SER A 53 -12.00 -5.39 6.25
CA SER A 53 -13.13 -5.71 7.13
C SER A 53 -12.66 -5.90 8.59
N SER A 54 -13.52 -5.64 9.57
CA SER A 54 -13.19 -5.83 10.99
C SER A 54 -12.75 -7.26 11.35
N LYS A 55 -13.18 -8.25 10.56
CA LYS A 55 -12.70 -9.63 10.70
C LYS A 55 -11.24 -9.74 10.26
N GLU A 56 -10.92 -9.29 9.05
CA GLU A 56 -9.56 -9.33 8.49
C GLU A 56 -8.59 -8.46 9.28
N GLN A 57 -9.04 -7.32 9.80
CA GLN A 57 -8.26 -6.48 10.71
C GLN A 57 -7.85 -7.27 11.96
N ARG A 58 -8.76 -8.02 12.60
CA ARG A 58 -8.39 -8.84 13.77
C ARG A 58 -7.46 -9.99 13.42
N GLU A 59 -7.67 -10.61 12.27
CA GLU A 59 -6.88 -11.76 11.81
C GLU A 59 -5.45 -11.37 11.43
N ASN A 60 -5.24 -10.20 10.82
CA ASN A 60 -3.94 -9.75 10.34
C ASN A 60 -3.19 -8.83 11.32
N LEU A 61 -3.85 -8.30 12.37
CA LEU A 61 -3.23 -7.42 13.35
C LEU A 61 -1.91 -7.94 13.95
N PRO A 62 -1.83 -9.19 14.45
CA PRO A 62 -0.58 -9.66 15.06
C PRO A 62 0.54 -9.84 14.04
N PHE A 63 0.21 -10.21 12.80
CA PHE A 63 1.15 -10.32 11.69
C PHE A 63 1.75 -8.96 11.33
N VAL A 64 0.91 -7.92 11.21
CA VAL A 64 1.35 -6.56 10.89
C VAL A 64 2.15 -5.93 12.05
N LEU A 65 1.77 -6.20 13.30
CA LEU A 65 2.53 -5.75 14.49
C LEU A 65 3.92 -6.38 14.57
N GLU A 66 4.04 -7.68 14.32
CA GLU A 66 5.34 -8.34 14.31
C GLU A 66 6.23 -7.81 13.18
N ASN A 67 5.67 -7.65 11.98
CA ASN A 67 6.38 -7.04 10.85
C ASN A 67 6.85 -5.62 11.21
N LEU A 68 5.97 -4.76 11.75
CA LEU A 68 6.34 -3.41 12.19
C LEU A 68 7.59 -3.41 13.08
N ILE A 69 7.66 -4.32 14.04
CA ILE A 69 8.78 -4.38 15.00
C ILE A 69 10.05 -4.89 14.34
N ASP A 70 9.98 -6.00 13.61
CA ASP A 70 11.20 -6.61 13.06
C ASP A 70 11.73 -5.88 11.82
N THR A 71 10.90 -5.02 11.20
CA THR A 71 11.19 -4.41 9.90
C THR A 71 11.21 -2.89 9.81
N SER A 72 10.87 -2.15 10.87
CA SER A 72 10.81 -0.67 10.82
C SER A 72 12.08 0.03 10.37
N ILE A 73 13.26 -0.49 10.76
CA ILE A 73 14.55 0.14 10.41
C ILE A 73 14.85 0.01 8.91
N TRP A 74 14.46 -1.11 8.29
CA TRP A 74 14.83 -1.41 6.91
C TRP A 74 13.69 -1.16 5.91
N ASP A 75 12.44 -1.09 6.37
CA ASP A 75 11.30 -0.64 5.58
C ASP A 75 10.31 0.18 6.43
N SER A 76 10.43 1.49 6.32
CA SER A 76 9.58 2.47 7.00
C SER A 76 8.25 2.76 6.29
N ARG A 77 8.00 2.18 5.10
CA ARG A 77 6.78 2.46 4.34
C ARG A 77 5.54 2.03 5.10
N GLY A 78 4.54 2.92 5.15
CA GLY A 78 3.26 2.67 5.81
C GLY A 78 3.30 2.62 7.35
N VAL A 79 4.45 2.91 7.98
CA VAL A 79 4.56 2.97 9.45
C VAL A 79 3.63 4.03 10.02
N ASP A 80 3.62 5.22 9.42
CA ASP A 80 2.76 6.35 9.77
C ASP A 80 1.28 5.97 9.77
N ALA A 81 0.79 5.44 8.66
CA ALA A 81 -0.61 5.06 8.47
C ALA A 81 -1.05 3.98 9.46
N PHE A 82 -0.17 3.03 9.77
CA PHE A 82 -0.49 1.98 10.74
C PHE A 82 -0.49 2.47 12.18
N LEU A 83 0.45 3.35 12.56
CA LEU A 83 0.47 3.98 13.88
C LEU A 83 -0.75 4.87 14.08
N GLU A 84 -1.13 5.66 13.07
CA GLU A 84 -2.37 6.44 13.05
C GLU A 84 -3.60 5.53 13.21
N TRP A 85 -3.61 4.37 12.55
CA TRP A 85 -4.70 3.42 12.67
C TRP A 85 -4.79 2.80 14.08
N LEU A 86 -3.66 2.54 14.74
CA LEU A 86 -3.61 1.99 16.11
C LEU A 86 -4.10 2.97 17.18
N ASN A 87 -4.29 4.23 16.82
CA ASN A 87 -4.75 5.29 17.69
C ASN A 87 -6.28 5.47 17.57
N PRO A 88 -7.08 5.05 18.57
CA PRO A 88 -8.53 5.17 18.51
C PRO A 88 -9.06 6.60 18.68
N PHE A 89 -8.24 7.56 19.11
CA PHE A 89 -8.67 8.96 19.16
C PHE A 89 -8.94 9.52 17.76
N ASN A 90 -8.30 8.94 16.73
CA ASN A 90 -8.49 9.32 15.32
C ASN A 90 -9.86 8.93 14.75
N ASP A 91 -10.69 8.17 15.49
CA ASP A 91 -12.12 8.01 15.16
C ASP A 91 -12.91 9.32 15.35
N TYR A 92 -12.38 10.25 16.16
CA TYR A 92 -13.06 11.47 16.57
C TYR A 92 -12.32 12.72 16.06
N GLN A 93 -12.14 12.82 14.75
CA GLN A 93 -11.54 14.00 14.12
C GLN A 93 -12.27 15.30 14.52
N ASN A 94 -11.51 16.37 14.77
CA ASN A 94 -12.01 17.68 15.21
C ASN A 94 -12.79 17.63 16.54
N SER A 95 -12.37 16.78 17.47
CA SER A 95 -12.99 16.66 18.79
C SER A 95 -12.03 17.03 19.91
N GLU A 96 -12.59 17.51 21.03
CA GLU A 96 -11.82 17.84 22.23
C GLU A 96 -11.08 16.63 22.82
N VAL A 97 -11.54 15.39 22.57
CA VAL A 97 -10.84 14.19 23.05
C VAL A 97 -9.54 13.96 22.28
N LEU A 98 -9.54 14.21 20.96
CA LEU A 98 -8.37 14.11 20.12
C LEU A 98 -7.38 15.22 20.48
N ASP A 99 -7.86 16.48 20.54
CA ASP A 99 -7.02 17.62 20.94
C ASP A 99 -6.35 17.39 22.31
N ARG A 100 -7.10 16.81 23.26
CA ARG A 100 -6.56 16.49 24.58
C ARG A 100 -5.56 15.34 24.54
N ALA A 101 -5.79 14.31 23.74
CA ALA A 101 -4.84 13.20 23.57
C ALA A 101 -3.54 13.70 22.95
N THR A 102 -3.63 14.51 21.89
CA THR A 102 -2.50 15.19 21.24
C THR A 102 -1.70 16.01 22.23
N TRP A 103 -2.36 16.90 22.98
CA TRP A 103 -1.69 17.73 23.97
C TRP A 103 -0.98 16.93 25.07
N ILE A 104 -1.57 15.82 25.55
CA ILE A 104 -0.92 14.95 26.54
C ILE A 104 0.30 14.25 25.92
N ALA A 105 0.18 13.79 24.67
CA ALA A 105 1.26 13.10 23.96
C ALA A 105 2.44 14.04 23.66
N GLU A 106 2.19 15.28 23.22
CA GLU A 106 3.23 16.30 23.01
C GLU A 106 4.04 16.54 24.28
N ARG A 107 3.36 16.78 25.42
CA ARG A 107 4.01 16.95 26.72
C ARG A 107 4.85 15.73 27.12
N TYR A 108 4.34 14.53 26.87
CA TYR A 108 5.09 13.30 27.10
C TYR A 108 6.36 13.23 26.23
N LEU A 109 6.28 13.62 24.97
CA LEU A 109 7.42 13.67 24.04
C LEU A 109 8.46 14.73 24.42
N GLU A 110 8.02 15.82 25.06
CA GLU A 110 8.86 16.86 25.66
C GLU A 110 9.50 16.42 26.99
N GLY A 111 9.20 15.20 27.46
CA GLY A 111 9.76 14.62 28.68
C GLY A 111 9.02 15.03 29.96
N GLU A 112 7.84 15.64 29.84
CA GLU A 112 7.04 15.99 31.00
C GLU A 112 6.44 14.75 31.69
N LYS A 113 6.39 14.79 33.02
CA LYS A 113 5.71 13.76 33.80
C LYS A 113 4.20 13.98 33.75
N ILE A 114 3.50 13.14 32.99
CA ILE A 114 2.03 13.17 32.91
C ILE A 114 1.40 12.51 34.15
N PRO A 115 0.54 13.22 34.90
CA PRO A 115 -0.19 12.62 36.02
C PRO A 115 -1.17 11.54 35.54
N GLU A 116 -1.21 10.40 36.26
CA GLU A 116 -2.11 9.28 35.96
C GLU A 116 -3.61 9.69 35.94
N MET A 117 -3.97 10.68 36.77
CA MET A 117 -5.32 11.23 36.79
C MET A 117 -5.72 11.89 35.46
N GLU A 118 -4.78 12.53 34.76
CA GLU A 118 -5.04 13.15 33.45
C GLU A 118 -5.34 12.09 32.39
N ILE A 119 -4.53 11.02 32.37
CA ILE A 119 -4.74 9.87 31.46
C ILE A 119 -6.09 9.21 31.78
N THR A 120 -6.37 8.97 33.07
CA THR A 120 -7.65 8.38 33.50
C THR A 120 -8.84 9.25 33.09
N HIS A 121 -8.71 10.58 33.19
CA HIS A 121 -9.75 11.49 32.75
C HIS A 121 -9.97 11.44 31.23
N LEU A 122 -8.89 11.46 30.44
CA LEU A 122 -8.95 11.31 28.99
C LEU A 122 -9.67 10.02 28.60
N MET A 123 -9.35 8.90 29.23
CA MET A 123 -9.93 7.59 28.92
C MET A 123 -11.42 7.53 29.27
N ARG A 124 -11.81 8.06 30.44
CA ARG A 124 -13.24 8.17 30.80
C ARG A 124 -14.03 9.06 29.83
N ARG A 125 -13.40 10.06 29.22
CA ARG A 125 -14.04 10.87 28.17
C ARG A 125 -14.21 10.07 26.90
N LEU A 126 -13.17 9.34 26.47
CA LEU A 126 -13.24 8.44 25.32
C LEU A 126 -14.37 7.40 25.47
N GLU A 127 -14.47 6.76 26.65
CA GLU A 127 -15.51 5.76 26.96
C GLU A 127 -16.95 6.31 26.94
N ARG A 128 -17.13 7.63 27.05
CA ARG A 128 -18.45 8.29 27.01
C ARG A 128 -18.86 8.70 25.61
N LEU A 129 -17.95 8.67 24.65
CA LEU A 129 -18.25 9.02 23.27
C LEU A 129 -19.01 7.88 22.58
N PRO A 130 -19.82 8.19 21.56
CA PRO A 130 -20.47 7.15 20.77
C PRO A 130 -19.42 6.28 20.09
N VAL A 131 -19.55 4.96 20.22
CA VAL A 131 -18.74 4.00 19.47
C VAL A 131 -19.23 4.02 18.02
N LEU A 132 -18.36 4.44 17.11
CA LEU A 132 -18.67 4.50 15.68
C LEU A 132 -18.66 3.07 15.10
N GLN A 133 -19.71 2.72 14.37
CA GLN A 133 -19.80 1.43 13.69
C GLN A 133 -18.71 1.33 12.61
N GLY A 134 -17.91 0.27 12.65
CA GLY A 134 -16.72 0.10 11.81
C GLY A 134 -15.50 0.92 12.27
N GLY A 135 -15.59 1.62 13.40
CA GLY A 135 -14.50 2.42 13.96
C GLY A 135 -13.44 1.58 14.68
N ARG A 136 -12.26 2.18 14.90
CA ARG A 136 -11.14 1.58 15.64
C ARG A 136 -11.56 1.18 17.05
N LEU A 137 -12.31 2.05 17.74
CA LEU A 137 -12.73 1.80 19.12
C LEU A 137 -13.66 0.58 19.23
N GLU A 138 -14.58 0.38 18.27
CA GLU A 138 -15.42 -0.81 18.21
C GLU A 138 -14.57 -2.07 18.08
N LEU A 139 -13.65 -2.09 17.11
CA LEU A 139 -12.74 -3.19 16.86
C LEU A 139 -11.91 -3.52 18.11
N PHE A 140 -11.24 -2.54 18.70
CA PHE A 140 -10.35 -2.72 19.85
C PHE A 140 -11.11 -3.16 21.09
N SER A 141 -12.34 -2.66 21.27
CA SER A 141 -13.23 -3.10 22.36
C SER A 141 -13.68 -4.56 22.22
N SER A 142 -13.62 -5.13 21.02
CA SER A 142 -13.94 -6.55 20.78
C SER A 142 -12.77 -7.50 21.07
N LEU A 143 -11.54 -6.99 21.18
CA LEU A 143 -10.37 -7.81 21.48
C LEU A 143 -10.43 -8.31 22.93
N SER A 144 -9.99 -9.55 23.14
CA SER A 144 -9.82 -10.11 24.48
C SER A 144 -8.78 -9.32 25.26
N ARG A 145 -8.86 -9.37 26.59
CA ARG A 145 -7.92 -8.66 27.46
C ARG A 145 -6.46 -9.09 27.22
N LEU A 146 -6.20 -10.38 26.98
CA LEU A 146 -4.85 -10.88 26.68
C LEU A 146 -4.29 -10.28 25.39
N GLN A 147 -5.12 -10.13 24.36
CA GLN A 147 -4.74 -9.49 23.09
C GLN A 147 -4.38 -8.02 23.27
N ARG A 148 -5.15 -7.26 24.08
CA ARG A 148 -4.83 -5.85 24.36
C ARG A 148 -3.49 -5.69 25.08
N VAL A 149 -3.19 -6.57 26.05
CA VAL A 149 -1.90 -6.58 26.75
C VAL A 149 -0.76 -6.91 25.77
N ALA A 150 -0.97 -7.88 24.85
CA ALA A 150 0.02 -8.22 23.82
C ALA A 150 0.35 -7.02 22.92
N ILE A 151 -0.68 -6.28 22.48
CA ILE A 151 -0.51 -5.07 21.66
C ILE A 151 0.24 -3.99 22.44
N ALA A 152 -0.13 -3.74 23.70
CA ALA A 152 0.52 -2.74 24.53
C ALA A 152 2.01 -3.03 24.76
N GLU A 153 2.37 -4.28 25.08
CA GLU A 153 3.76 -4.71 25.28
C GLU A 153 4.55 -4.66 23.97
N ALA A 154 3.94 -5.04 22.84
CA ALA A 154 4.55 -4.93 21.51
C ALA A 154 4.86 -3.47 21.14
N LEU A 155 3.92 -2.54 21.34
CA LEU A 155 4.11 -1.12 21.09
C LEU A 155 5.12 -0.47 22.04
N GLN A 156 5.14 -0.88 23.31
CA GLN A 156 6.15 -0.39 24.25
C GLN A 156 7.55 -0.87 23.86
N TYR A 157 7.69 -2.10 23.38
CA TYR A 157 8.95 -2.57 22.83
C TYR A 157 9.33 -1.78 21.58
N PHE A 158 8.39 -1.53 20.67
CA PHE A 158 8.59 -0.72 19.48
C PHE A 158 9.08 0.70 19.83
N GLU A 159 8.43 1.38 20.77
CA GLU A 159 8.85 2.69 21.28
C GLU A 159 10.28 2.66 21.83
N ALA A 160 10.60 1.68 22.67
CA ALA A 160 11.91 1.57 23.31
C ALA A 160 13.04 1.29 22.31
N GLN A 161 12.78 0.49 21.27
CA GLN A 161 13.79 0.17 20.27
C GLN A 161 13.90 1.21 19.16
N TYR A 162 12.76 1.76 18.73
CA TYR A 162 12.68 2.52 17.49
C TYR A 162 12.25 3.97 17.65
N GLY A 163 11.79 4.39 18.84
CA GLY A 163 11.23 5.72 19.06
C GLY A 163 12.18 6.88 18.71
N ALA A 164 13.49 6.66 18.75
CA ALA A 164 14.51 7.65 18.35
C ALA A 164 14.66 7.82 16.82
N TYR A 165 14.22 6.84 16.02
CA TYR A 165 14.30 6.88 14.56
C TYR A 165 13.02 7.40 13.91
N LEU A 166 11.95 7.58 14.69
CA LEU A 166 10.67 8.08 14.23
C LEU A 166 10.69 9.61 14.11
N GLY A 167 10.05 10.14 13.07
CA GLY A 167 9.77 11.56 12.94
C GLY A 167 8.74 12.03 13.97
N TRP A 168 8.52 13.35 14.03
CA TRP A 168 7.65 13.94 15.04
C TRP A 168 6.21 13.40 14.98
N ILE A 169 5.66 13.28 13.77
CA ILE A 169 4.29 12.80 13.56
C ILE A 169 4.16 11.33 13.97
N GLU A 170 5.09 10.45 13.58
CA GLU A 170 5.01 9.04 13.98
C GLU A 170 5.18 8.87 15.50
N ARG A 171 6.05 9.66 16.13
CA ARG A 171 6.21 9.67 17.60
C ARG A 171 4.94 10.13 18.31
N LEU A 172 4.23 11.11 17.76
CA LEU A 172 2.98 11.61 18.30
C LEU A 172 1.89 10.54 18.22
N GLU A 173 1.70 9.92 17.05
CA GLU A 173 0.72 8.84 16.85
C GLU A 173 1.02 7.63 17.74
N LEU A 174 2.30 7.21 17.80
CA LEU A 174 2.73 6.13 18.70
C LEU A 174 2.43 6.46 20.16
N SER A 175 2.70 7.68 20.60
CA SER A 175 2.44 8.12 21.98
C SER A 175 0.95 8.11 22.29
N MET A 176 0.11 8.61 21.38
CA MET A 176 -1.35 8.61 21.53
C MET A 176 -1.92 7.18 21.55
N ALA A 177 -1.43 6.30 20.67
CA ALA A 177 -1.77 4.88 20.71
C ALA A 177 -1.36 4.25 22.05
N LEU A 178 -0.14 4.50 22.53
CA LEU A 178 0.35 3.98 23.81
C LEU A 178 -0.45 4.46 25.02
N LEU A 179 -0.95 5.70 25.02
CA LEU A 179 -1.86 6.18 26.08
C LEU A 179 -3.08 5.26 26.18
N TYR A 180 -3.70 4.94 25.05
CA TYR A 180 -4.86 4.06 24.99
C TYR A 180 -4.50 2.62 25.37
N TRP A 181 -3.53 2.01 24.70
CA TRP A 181 -3.22 0.59 24.88
C TRP A 181 -2.69 0.28 26.28
N ARG A 182 -1.89 1.17 26.88
CA ARG A 182 -1.46 1.03 28.28
C ARG A 182 -2.65 1.10 29.24
N HIS A 183 -3.61 2.00 28.99
CA HIS A 183 -4.82 2.07 29.81
C HIS A 183 -5.74 0.86 29.62
N ALA A 184 -5.95 0.42 28.38
CA ALA A 184 -6.75 -0.76 28.06
C ALA A 184 -6.15 -2.06 28.63
N ALA A 185 -4.84 -2.06 28.90
CA ALA A 185 -4.11 -3.12 29.59
C ALA A 185 -3.97 -2.88 31.11
N ALA A 186 -4.43 -1.74 31.64
CA ALA A 186 -4.23 -1.35 33.04
C ALA A 186 -4.97 -2.28 34.02
N GLY A 187 -4.38 -2.47 35.20
CA GLY A 187 -4.93 -3.33 36.25
C GLY A 187 -4.52 -4.80 36.16
N TRP A 188 -3.57 -5.15 35.27
CA TRP A 188 -2.97 -6.48 35.18
C TRP A 188 -1.47 -6.42 35.44
N SER A 189 -1.00 -7.20 36.40
CA SER A 189 0.43 -7.42 36.56
C SER A 189 0.93 -8.38 35.46
N GLN A 190 2.20 -8.26 35.04
CA GLN A 190 2.84 -9.30 34.20
C GLN A 190 2.68 -10.71 34.81
N ASN A 191 2.49 -10.80 36.12
CA ASN A 191 2.26 -12.06 36.84
C ASN A 191 0.87 -12.67 36.56
N GLU A 192 -0.17 -11.87 36.30
CA GLU A 192 -1.50 -12.39 35.92
C GLU A 192 -1.56 -12.87 34.48
N ALA A 193 -0.89 -12.16 33.57
CA ALA A 193 -0.67 -12.65 32.21
C ALA A 193 0.07 -13.99 32.22
N ARG A 194 1.16 -14.10 33.00
CA ARG A 194 1.89 -15.36 33.22
C ARG A 194 1.00 -16.45 33.83
N ARG A 195 0.12 -16.12 34.77
CA ARG A 195 -0.80 -17.08 35.39
C ARG A 195 -1.82 -17.65 34.40
N LEU A 196 -2.34 -16.82 33.49
CA LEU A 196 -3.30 -17.26 32.47
C LEU A 196 -2.66 -18.05 31.33
N LEU A 197 -1.38 -17.81 31.04
CA LEU A 197 -0.59 -18.68 30.18
C LEU A 197 -0.30 -20.06 30.83
N GLY A 198 -0.52 -20.20 32.14
CA GLY A 198 -0.65 -21.50 32.82
C GLY A 198 0.54 -22.46 32.61
N LYS A 199 0.25 -23.75 32.39
CA LYS A 199 1.26 -24.80 32.12
C LYS A 199 2.08 -24.58 30.85
N HIS A 200 1.57 -23.83 29.86
CA HIS A 200 2.36 -23.47 28.68
C HIS A 200 3.54 -22.57 29.05
N TRP A 201 3.45 -21.77 30.12
CA TRP A 201 4.58 -20.95 30.58
C TRP A 201 5.79 -21.77 31.06
N ALA A 202 5.57 -22.95 31.66
CA ALA A 202 6.66 -23.82 32.06
C ALA A 202 7.39 -24.42 30.85
N GLU A 203 6.66 -24.78 29.79
CA GLU A 203 7.21 -25.23 28.50
C GLU A 203 7.91 -24.07 27.76
N ILE A 204 7.36 -22.85 27.82
CA ILE A 204 7.93 -21.61 27.25
C ILE A 204 9.22 -21.15 27.96
N ALA A 205 9.32 -21.35 29.27
CA ALA A 205 10.48 -20.95 30.07
C ALA A 205 11.64 -21.97 29.96
N GLU A 206 11.34 -23.23 29.64
CA GLU A 206 12.35 -24.27 29.35
C GLU A 206 12.83 -24.22 27.90
N SER A 207 12.02 -23.73 26.95
CA SER A 207 12.48 -23.41 25.60
C SER A 207 13.23 -22.06 25.58
N SER A 208 14.50 -22.07 25.97
CA SER A 208 15.42 -20.95 25.71
C SER A 208 15.65 -20.67 24.23
N GLU A 209 15.13 -21.53 23.34
CA GLU A 209 15.01 -21.30 21.91
C GLU A 209 13.83 -20.39 21.65
N LEU A 210 14.02 -19.11 21.95
CA LEU A 210 13.21 -18.02 21.43
C LEU A 210 12.99 -18.25 19.92
N SER A 211 11.74 -18.32 19.47
CA SER A 211 11.49 -18.43 18.03
C SER A 211 12.08 -17.19 17.36
N ASP A 212 13.14 -17.42 16.58
CA ASP A 212 13.69 -16.39 15.73
C ASP A 212 12.56 -15.79 14.89
N SER A 213 12.63 -14.48 14.67
CA SER A 213 11.64 -13.82 13.83
C SER A 213 11.58 -14.53 12.48
N PRO A 214 10.39 -14.83 11.93
CA PRO A 214 10.30 -15.33 10.57
C PRO A 214 10.91 -14.36 9.55
N TRP A 215 11.07 -13.08 9.92
CA TRP A 215 11.67 -12.03 9.11
C TRP A 215 13.20 -11.95 9.22
N ALA A 216 13.82 -12.63 10.19
CA ALA A 216 15.27 -12.56 10.39
C ALA A 216 16.09 -12.92 9.12
N PRO A 217 15.72 -13.95 8.33
CA PRO A 217 16.41 -14.25 7.07
C PRO A 217 16.31 -13.15 6.01
N LEU A 218 15.25 -12.33 6.02
CA LEU A 218 15.04 -11.27 5.04
C LEU A 218 15.86 -10.02 5.30
N ARG A 219 16.19 -9.71 6.57
CA ARG A 219 16.92 -8.48 6.92
C ARG A 219 18.24 -8.38 6.15
N VAL A 220 19.03 -9.46 6.15
CA VAL A 220 20.31 -9.54 5.42
C VAL A 220 20.10 -9.50 3.91
N TRP A 221 19.03 -10.13 3.42
CA TRP A 221 18.74 -10.21 1.99
C TRP A 221 18.32 -8.86 1.39
N LEU A 222 17.47 -8.11 2.08
CA LEU A 222 16.96 -6.83 1.61
C LEU A 222 18.01 -5.72 1.64
N GLU A 223 18.91 -5.75 2.63
CA GLU A 223 20.08 -4.88 2.67
C GLU A 223 21.04 -5.12 1.48
N GLN A 224 21.01 -6.32 0.88
CA GLN A 224 21.90 -6.73 -0.21
C GLN A 224 21.25 -6.68 -1.60
N ARG A 225 20.01 -6.22 -1.72
CA ARG A 225 19.24 -6.24 -2.98
C ARG A 225 19.91 -5.36 -4.05
N LYS A 226 20.79 -5.96 -4.85
CA LYS A 226 21.42 -5.39 -6.05
C LYS A 226 20.97 -6.14 -7.28
N ALA A 227 20.39 -5.39 -8.22
CA ALA A 227 20.13 -5.75 -9.61
C ALA A 227 19.47 -7.12 -9.83
N GLU A 228 18.18 -7.23 -9.48
CA GLU A 228 17.35 -8.25 -10.12
C GLU A 228 17.36 -8.01 -11.63
N ASP A 229 17.63 -9.08 -12.38
CA ASP A 229 17.59 -9.07 -13.84
C ASP A 229 16.14 -9.07 -14.32
N TRP A 230 15.44 -7.96 -14.06
CA TRP A 230 14.05 -7.77 -14.44
C TRP A 230 13.89 -7.93 -15.95
N VAL A 231 12.95 -8.78 -16.35
CA VAL A 231 12.62 -9.02 -17.76
C VAL A 231 11.48 -8.13 -18.22
N PHE A 232 10.61 -7.72 -17.31
CA PHE A 232 9.45 -6.86 -17.55
C PHE A 232 9.43 -5.69 -16.58
N PHE A 233 8.82 -4.60 -17.02
CA PHE A 233 8.75 -3.35 -16.28
C PHE A 233 7.37 -2.72 -16.41
N ALA A 234 6.85 -2.16 -15.32
CA ALA A 234 5.72 -1.27 -15.37
C ALA A 234 6.18 0.06 -15.97
N TRP A 235 5.54 0.47 -17.07
CA TRP A 235 5.73 1.79 -17.67
C TRP A 235 4.72 2.73 -17.04
N ARG A 236 5.19 3.70 -16.24
CA ARG A 236 4.35 4.62 -15.47
C ARG A 236 4.88 6.05 -15.49
N GLY A 237 4.07 7.00 -15.04
CA GLY A 237 4.50 8.38 -14.81
C GLY A 237 5.33 8.49 -13.53
N PRO A 238 6.33 9.38 -13.46
CA PRO A 238 6.89 9.81 -12.18
C PRO A 238 5.82 10.30 -11.17
N GLU A 239 6.17 10.38 -9.88
CA GLU A 239 5.24 10.83 -8.83
C GLU A 239 4.83 12.32 -8.96
N GLU A 240 5.68 13.14 -9.60
CA GLU A 240 5.51 14.61 -9.72
C GLU A 240 4.92 15.08 -11.08
N VAL A 241 4.22 14.23 -11.82
CA VAL A 241 3.99 14.44 -13.28
C VAL A 241 2.82 15.34 -13.64
N ASN A 242 2.97 15.92 -14.83
CA ASN A 242 1.96 16.54 -15.66
C ASN A 242 0.90 15.53 -16.10
N TYR A 243 -0.19 15.44 -15.36
CA TYR A 243 -1.34 14.61 -15.73
C TYR A 243 -2.27 15.34 -16.69
N VAL A 244 -2.78 14.61 -17.67
CA VAL A 244 -3.87 15.10 -18.51
C VAL A 244 -5.16 14.92 -17.73
N SER A 245 -5.75 16.02 -17.31
CA SER A 245 -6.92 16.02 -16.44
C SER A 245 -8.23 16.08 -17.22
N GLU A 246 -8.20 16.58 -18.45
CA GLU A 246 -9.41 16.91 -19.21
C GLU A 246 -9.25 16.63 -20.71
N PHE A 247 -10.32 16.12 -21.33
CA PHE A 247 -10.45 15.82 -22.75
C PHE A 247 -11.74 16.41 -23.33
N ALA A 248 -11.74 16.70 -24.63
CA ALA A 248 -12.96 17.01 -25.39
C ALA A 248 -12.80 16.76 -26.89
N LEU A 249 -13.93 16.79 -27.62
CA LEU A 249 -13.97 16.73 -29.08
C LEU A 249 -13.72 18.08 -29.76
N THR A 250 -13.81 19.19 -29.02
CA THR A 250 -13.64 20.56 -29.53
C THR A 250 -12.86 21.42 -28.53
N PRO A 251 -11.99 22.34 -28.97
CA PRO A 251 -11.22 23.18 -28.07
C PRO A 251 -12.06 24.27 -27.41
N SER A 252 -13.29 24.50 -27.89
CA SER A 252 -14.25 25.47 -27.33
C SER A 252 -15.16 24.88 -26.25
N ALA A 253 -14.98 23.60 -25.89
CA ALA A 253 -15.77 22.94 -24.85
C ALA A 253 -15.58 23.64 -23.49
N SER A 254 -16.67 23.82 -22.75
CA SER A 254 -16.62 24.34 -21.38
C SER A 254 -15.95 23.35 -20.43
N SER A 255 -15.41 23.80 -19.30
CA SER A 255 -14.78 22.91 -18.30
C SER A 255 -15.73 21.78 -17.84
N GLN A 256 -17.03 22.06 -17.72
CA GLN A 256 -18.03 21.04 -17.42
C GLN A 256 -18.13 19.99 -18.53
N GLN A 257 -18.23 20.40 -19.79
CA GLN A 257 -18.26 19.49 -20.94
C GLN A 257 -16.97 18.65 -21.04
N ARG A 258 -15.82 19.25 -20.74
CA ARG A 258 -14.53 18.55 -20.72
C ARG A 258 -14.49 17.50 -19.61
N THR A 259 -14.97 17.84 -18.42
CA THR A 259 -15.03 16.92 -17.27
C THR A 259 -15.99 15.75 -17.53
N GLU A 260 -17.18 16.03 -18.07
CA GLU A 260 -18.17 15.02 -18.44
C GLU A 260 -17.61 14.08 -19.52
N PHE A 261 -17.06 14.64 -20.60
CA PHE A 261 -16.48 13.84 -21.67
C PHE A 261 -15.30 12.99 -21.18
N THR A 262 -14.45 13.51 -20.30
CA THR A 262 -13.32 12.75 -19.74
C THR A 262 -13.79 11.55 -18.93
N ARG A 263 -14.86 11.71 -18.16
CA ARG A 263 -15.50 10.62 -17.42
C ARG A 263 -16.04 9.55 -18.37
N ASP A 264 -16.76 9.97 -19.41
CA ASP A 264 -17.31 9.05 -20.42
C ASP A 264 -16.18 8.30 -21.14
N LEU A 265 -15.14 9.03 -21.57
CA LEU A 265 -13.96 8.50 -22.25
C LEU A 265 -13.30 7.38 -21.44
N SER A 266 -13.19 7.54 -20.12
CA SER A 266 -12.60 6.53 -19.23
C SER A 266 -13.36 5.19 -19.16
N THR A 267 -14.61 5.19 -19.60
CA THR A 267 -15.51 4.02 -19.57
C THR A 267 -15.80 3.46 -20.97
N MET A 268 -15.32 4.13 -22.02
CA MET A 268 -15.52 3.68 -23.38
C MET A 268 -14.80 2.36 -23.65
N SER A 269 -15.46 1.49 -24.41
CA SER A 269 -14.83 0.30 -24.97
C SER A 269 -13.72 0.69 -25.96
N MET A 270 -12.82 -0.25 -26.23
CA MET A 270 -11.73 -0.06 -27.19
C MET A 270 -12.26 0.26 -28.60
N GLU A 271 -13.40 -0.31 -28.99
CA GLU A 271 -14.06 -0.04 -30.27
C GLU A 271 -14.61 1.39 -30.35
N GLN A 272 -15.19 1.88 -29.26
CA GLN A 272 -15.68 3.26 -29.17
C GLN A 272 -14.52 4.26 -29.20
N LEU A 273 -13.45 4.00 -28.44
CA LEU A 273 -12.23 4.82 -28.48
C LEU A 273 -11.66 4.86 -29.90
N ALA A 274 -11.56 3.70 -30.54
CA ALA A 274 -11.09 3.53 -31.91
C ALA A 274 -11.87 4.34 -32.96
N ALA A 275 -13.15 4.60 -32.72
CA ALA A 275 -14.02 5.36 -33.64
C ALA A 275 -13.86 6.89 -33.52
N LEU A 276 -13.12 7.38 -32.51
CA LEU A 276 -12.93 8.81 -32.31
C LEU A 276 -11.94 9.36 -33.38
N PRO A 277 -12.30 10.47 -34.07
CA PRO A 277 -11.47 11.00 -35.15
C PRO A 277 -10.24 11.76 -34.64
N SER A 278 -10.43 12.64 -33.66
CA SER A 278 -9.39 13.46 -33.03
C SER A 278 -9.91 14.04 -31.72
N LEU A 279 -9.00 14.30 -30.77
CA LEU A 279 -9.33 14.85 -29.46
C LEU A 279 -8.53 16.12 -29.15
N TYR A 280 -8.99 16.84 -28.14
CA TYR A 280 -8.27 17.91 -27.47
C TYR A 280 -8.06 17.49 -26.02
N ALA A 281 -6.89 17.79 -25.47
CA ALA A 281 -6.52 17.45 -24.10
C ALA A 281 -5.90 18.66 -23.40
N TRP A 282 -6.11 18.78 -22.08
CA TRP A 282 -5.54 19.84 -21.26
C TRP A 282 -4.68 19.28 -20.14
N VAL A 283 -3.52 19.91 -19.95
CA VAL A 283 -2.54 19.55 -18.92
C VAL A 283 -2.26 20.75 -18.01
N TYR A 284 -2.22 20.51 -16.70
CA TYR A 284 -1.80 21.49 -15.72
C TYR A 284 -0.29 21.37 -15.51
N ARG A 285 0.45 22.47 -15.68
CA ARG A 285 1.93 22.56 -15.56
C ARG A 285 2.71 21.78 -16.62
N GLY A 286 2.19 21.69 -17.85
CA GLY A 286 2.85 20.94 -18.92
C GLY A 286 4.30 21.39 -19.18
N ASP A 287 5.25 20.51 -18.90
CA ASP A 287 6.58 20.58 -19.51
C ASP A 287 6.41 20.28 -21.00
N SER A 288 6.66 21.29 -21.85
CA SER A 288 6.52 21.16 -23.29
C SER A 288 7.50 20.16 -23.91
N GLU A 289 8.47 19.66 -23.14
CA GLU A 289 9.46 18.68 -23.57
C GLU A 289 9.14 17.23 -23.15
N ALA A 290 8.01 16.97 -22.49
CA ALA A 290 7.64 15.61 -22.09
C ALA A 290 7.16 14.77 -23.28
N ASP A 291 7.69 13.56 -23.42
CA ASP A 291 7.31 12.63 -24.50
C ASP A 291 6.08 11.79 -24.15
N CYS A 292 5.80 11.63 -22.84
CA CYS A 292 4.68 10.86 -22.32
C CYS A 292 3.87 11.71 -21.32
N PHE A 293 2.55 11.74 -21.49
CA PHE A 293 1.61 12.23 -20.47
C PHE A 293 0.66 11.12 -20.07
N TRP A 294 0.27 11.13 -18.80
CA TRP A 294 -0.48 10.03 -18.17
C TRP A 294 -1.92 10.44 -17.92
N THR A 295 -2.84 9.51 -18.13
CA THR A 295 -4.24 9.64 -17.73
C THR A 295 -4.50 8.80 -16.48
N PRO A 296 -5.45 9.20 -15.61
CA PRO A 296 -5.75 8.47 -14.38
C PRO A 296 -6.41 7.09 -14.59
N TRP A 297 -6.76 6.74 -15.83
CA TRP A 297 -7.53 5.54 -16.17
C TRP A 297 -6.77 4.54 -17.07
N GLY A 298 -5.44 4.71 -17.22
CA GLY A 298 -4.57 3.69 -17.84
C GLY A 298 -4.35 3.85 -19.34
N ALA A 299 -4.49 5.07 -19.87
CA ALA A 299 -4.07 5.42 -21.21
C ALA A 299 -2.97 6.49 -21.14
N ASN A 300 -2.16 6.58 -22.19
CA ASN A 300 -1.06 7.54 -22.27
C ASN A 300 -1.21 8.41 -23.52
N LEU A 301 -0.87 9.69 -23.41
CA LEU A 301 -0.57 10.50 -24.58
C LEU A 301 0.92 10.34 -24.90
N LEU A 302 1.21 9.92 -26.12
CA LEU A 302 2.57 9.67 -26.59
C LEU A 302 2.94 10.68 -27.67
N SER A 303 4.16 11.21 -27.60
CA SER A 303 4.69 12.08 -28.63
C SER A 303 4.93 11.30 -29.93
N PRO A 304 5.01 11.97 -31.10
CA PRO A 304 5.37 11.33 -32.35
C PRO A 304 6.70 10.57 -32.29
N LYS A 305 7.64 11.02 -31.45
CA LYS A 305 8.92 10.35 -31.22
C LYS A 305 8.71 8.95 -30.63
N VAL A 306 7.89 8.83 -29.59
CA VAL A 306 7.60 7.53 -28.96
C VAL A 306 6.81 6.63 -29.90
N ARG A 307 5.80 7.17 -30.59
CA ARG A 307 5.04 6.43 -31.60
C ARG A 307 5.96 5.84 -32.68
N ASN A 308 6.81 6.66 -33.29
CA ASN A 308 7.74 6.21 -34.33
C ASN A 308 8.67 5.10 -33.82
N LEU A 309 9.13 5.22 -32.56
CA LEU A 309 9.95 4.18 -31.94
C LEU A 309 9.19 2.86 -31.79
N LEU A 310 7.94 2.90 -31.31
CA LEU A 310 7.10 1.71 -31.17
C LEU A 310 6.83 1.05 -32.54
N GLU A 311 6.54 1.84 -33.57
CA GLU A 311 6.37 1.36 -34.94
C GLU A 311 7.66 0.70 -35.47
N GLN A 312 8.83 1.31 -35.26
CA GLN A 312 10.13 0.74 -35.64
C GLN A 312 10.46 -0.57 -34.92
N MET A 313 9.92 -0.76 -33.72
CA MET A 313 10.08 -1.99 -32.94
C MET A 313 9.10 -3.10 -33.35
N GLY A 314 8.25 -2.85 -34.34
CA GLY A 314 7.26 -3.80 -34.84
C GLY A 314 5.99 -3.88 -33.99
N LEU A 315 5.69 -2.83 -33.20
CA LEU A 315 4.54 -2.80 -32.28
C LEU A 315 3.31 -2.07 -32.86
N SER A 316 3.29 -1.83 -34.17
CA SER A 316 2.20 -1.12 -34.85
C SER A 316 0.83 -1.79 -34.69
N ASP A 317 0.80 -3.12 -34.56
CA ASP A 317 -0.45 -3.87 -34.31
C ASP A 317 -0.82 -3.93 -32.82
N THR A 318 0.09 -3.52 -31.93
CA THR A 318 -0.10 -3.56 -30.47
C THR A 318 -0.73 -2.27 -29.95
N VAL A 319 -0.54 -1.15 -30.64
CA VAL A 319 -1.01 0.17 -30.21
C VAL A 319 -1.80 0.83 -31.34
N ARG A 320 -3.03 1.23 -31.02
CA ARG A 320 -3.81 2.14 -31.87
C ARG A 320 -3.64 3.57 -31.37
N TYR A 321 -3.52 4.50 -32.29
CA TYR A 321 -3.30 5.91 -32.00
C TYR A 321 -4.53 6.73 -32.39
N ILE A 322 -5.00 7.57 -31.47
CA ILE A 322 -6.02 8.59 -31.73
C ILE A 322 -5.35 9.96 -31.63
N PRO A 323 -5.36 10.79 -32.69
CA PRO A 323 -4.70 12.09 -32.67
C PRO A 323 -5.27 13.02 -31.61
N VAL A 324 -4.39 13.71 -30.87
CA VAL A 324 -4.73 14.64 -29.80
C VAL A 324 -3.97 15.96 -29.95
N GLU A 325 -4.67 17.08 -29.95
CA GLU A 325 -4.04 18.39 -29.73
C GLU A 325 -3.94 18.64 -28.21
N LEU A 326 -2.71 18.66 -27.69
CA LEU A 326 -2.45 18.96 -26.28
C LEU A 326 -2.37 20.47 -26.06
N ARG A 327 -3.07 20.94 -25.03
CA ARG A 327 -3.21 22.35 -24.68
C ARG A 327 -2.85 22.59 -23.22
N ASP A 328 -2.33 23.78 -22.96
CA ASP A 328 -2.10 24.25 -21.60
C ASP A 328 -3.44 24.60 -20.93
N ALA A 329 -3.68 24.09 -19.71
CA ALA A 329 -4.96 24.28 -19.03
C ALA A 329 -5.24 25.73 -18.63
N GLU A 330 -4.21 26.53 -18.37
CA GLU A 330 -4.34 27.91 -17.88
C GLU A 330 -4.44 28.92 -19.02
N THR A 331 -3.54 28.82 -19.99
CA THR A 331 -3.42 29.75 -21.12
C THR A 331 -4.21 29.32 -22.35
N ASN A 332 -4.64 28.05 -22.39
CA ASN A 332 -5.29 27.42 -23.54
C ASN A 332 -4.42 27.47 -24.82
N ALA A 333 -3.11 27.71 -24.68
CA ALA A 333 -2.16 27.67 -25.78
C ALA A 333 -1.92 26.22 -26.21
N LYS A 334 -1.69 26.02 -27.51
CA LYS A 334 -1.30 24.70 -28.03
C LYS A 334 0.13 24.38 -27.57
N ILE A 335 0.30 23.23 -26.93
CA ILE A 335 1.59 22.69 -26.54
C ILE A 335 2.17 21.83 -27.67
N GLY A 336 1.36 20.93 -28.24
CA GLY A 336 1.83 20.03 -29.28
C GLY A 336 0.75 19.08 -29.79
N ASN A 337 1.14 18.22 -30.73
CA ASN A 337 0.30 17.12 -31.20
C ASN A 337 0.85 15.82 -30.61
N TYR A 338 -0.04 15.07 -29.97
CA TYR A 338 0.23 13.78 -29.34
C TYR A 338 -0.76 12.76 -29.89
N ASP A 339 -0.54 11.50 -29.58
CA ASP A 339 -1.49 10.44 -29.85
C ASP A 339 -1.92 9.78 -28.54
N LEU A 340 -3.23 9.64 -28.31
CA LEU A 340 -3.75 8.79 -27.26
C LEU A 340 -3.51 7.33 -27.66
N ALA A 341 -2.62 6.68 -26.92
CA ALA A 341 -2.22 5.30 -27.13
C ALA A 341 -3.24 4.34 -26.51
N VAL A 342 -3.87 3.55 -27.37
CA VAL A 342 -4.88 2.55 -27.03
C VAL A 342 -4.26 1.17 -27.27
N TYR A 343 -3.86 0.51 -26.18
CA TYR A 343 -3.14 -0.77 -26.22
C TYR A 343 -4.08 -1.95 -26.50
N GLN A 344 -3.88 -2.62 -27.62
CA GLN A 344 -4.75 -3.70 -28.09
C GLN A 344 -4.50 -5.03 -27.35
N VAL A 345 -3.25 -5.30 -26.97
CA VAL A 345 -2.88 -6.53 -26.29
C VAL A 345 -3.16 -6.38 -24.80
N ARG A 346 -4.21 -7.07 -24.34
CA ARG A 346 -4.61 -7.13 -22.92
C ARG A 346 -4.53 -8.57 -22.43
N LEU A 347 -3.77 -8.82 -21.38
CA LEU A 347 -3.47 -10.17 -20.89
C LEU A 347 -3.98 -10.36 -19.47
N VAL A 348 -4.64 -11.48 -19.20
CA VAL A 348 -4.86 -11.96 -17.82
C VAL A 348 -3.55 -12.62 -17.38
N CYS A 349 -2.71 -11.86 -16.70
CA CYS A 349 -1.32 -12.21 -16.45
C CYS A 349 -0.86 -12.04 -15.01
N LEU A 350 -1.67 -11.48 -14.12
CA LEU A 350 -1.30 -11.32 -12.72
C LEU A 350 -1.47 -12.65 -11.97
N SER A 351 -0.45 -13.03 -11.21
CA SER A 351 -0.52 -14.17 -10.29
C SER A 351 -1.45 -13.81 -9.15
N ARG A 352 -2.61 -14.48 -9.07
CA ARG A 352 -3.56 -14.32 -7.96
C ARG A 352 -2.95 -14.64 -6.59
N GLU A 353 -1.96 -15.53 -6.57
CA GLU A 353 -1.35 -16.00 -5.32
C GLU A 353 -0.24 -15.07 -4.81
N ARG A 354 0.46 -14.37 -5.72
CA ARG A 354 1.68 -13.61 -5.38
C ARG A 354 1.57 -12.11 -5.61
N THR A 355 0.56 -11.67 -6.35
CA THR A 355 0.27 -10.25 -6.51
C THR A 355 -0.36 -9.72 -5.24
N ILE A 356 0.23 -8.64 -4.72
CA ILE A 356 -0.28 -7.95 -3.54
C ILE A 356 -1.18 -6.81 -4.00
N GLY A 357 -2.45 -6.89 -3.62
CA GLY A 357 -3.47 -5.90 -3.93
C GLY A 357 -4.84 -6.30 -3.40
N ILE A 358 -5.81 -5.39 -3.49
CA ILE A 358 -7.21 -5.65 -3.19
C ILE A 358 -7.88 -6.12 -4.47
N TRP A 359 -8.25 -7.39 -4.50
CA TRP A 359 -8.99 -8.00 -5.60
C TRP A 359 -10.49 -7.80 -5.44
N ASP A 360 -11.21 -7.72 -6.55
CA ASP A 360 -12.65 -7.84 -6.52
C ASP A 360 -13.07 -9.27 -6.09
N PRO A 361 -14.31 -9.49 -5.62
CA PRO A 361 -14.73 -10.78 -5.07
C PRO A 361 -14.57 -11.98 -6.03
N ASN A 362 -14.57 -11.73 -7.35
CA ASN A 362 -14.47 -12.75 -8.38
C ASN A 362 -13.04 -12.96 -8.91
N PHE A 363 -12.05 -12.18 -8.42
CA PHE A 363 -10.67 -12.18 -8.89
C PHE A 363 -10.52 -11.92 -10.40
N GLU A 364 -11.41 -11.08 -10.94
CA GLU A 364 -11.38 -10.62 -12.33
C GLU A 364 -10.62 -9.29 -12.44
N ARG A 365 -10.63 -8.47 -11.39
CA ARG A 365 -10.03 -7.13 -11.39
C ARG A 365 -9.31 -6.84 -10.08
N VAL A 366 -8.26 -6.01 -10.18
CA VAL A 366 -7.61 -5.43 -9.02
C VAL A 366 -8.19 -4.04 -8.79
N LEU A 367 -8.74 -3.82 -7.60
CA LEU A 367 -9.30 -2.53 -7.16
C LEU A 367 -8.18 -1.59 -6.68
N ASP A 368 -7.18 -2.14 -5.99
CA ASP A 368 -5.99 -1.42 -5.53
C ASP A 368 -4.76 -2.32 -5.70
N LEU A 369 -3.85 -1.94 -6.60
CA LEU A 369 -2.68 -2.74 -6.96
C LEU A 369 -1.43 -2.17 -6.29
N HIS A 370 -0.74 -2.99 -5.49
CA HIS A 370 0.48 -2.57 -4.80
C HIS A 370 1.75 -3.22 -5.37
N ARG A 371 1.79 -4.55 -5.42
CA ARG A 371 2.95 -5.30 -5.95
C ARG A 371 2.49 -6.32 -6.99
N PRO A 372 2.42 -5.94 -8.28
CA PRO A 372 2.09 -6.88 -9.35
C PRO A 372 3.15 -7.97 -9.49
N VAL A 373 2.70 -9.21 -9.64
CA VAL A 373 3.56 -10.35 -10.00
C VAL A 373 2.99 -11.01 -11.26
N LEU A 374 3.78 -11.06 -12.32
CA LEU A 374 3.37 -11.60 -13.61
C LEU A 374 3.55 -13.13 -13.65
N LEU A 375 2.69 -13.82 -14.38
CA LEU A 375 2.85 -15.24 -14.73
C LEU A 375 3.67 -15.38 -16.01
N TRP A 376 4.83 -16.03 -15.96
CA TRP A 376 5.73 -16.19 -17.11
C TRP A 376 5.01 -16.80 -18.32
N SER A 377 4.21 -17.84 -18.07
CA SER A 377 3.41 -18.55 -19.08
C SER A 377 2.40 -17.68 -19.83
N ARG A 378 2.06 -16.50 -19.29
CA ARG A 378 1.09 -15.58 -19.88
C ARG A 378 1.74 -14.41 -20.61
N VAL A 379 2.97 -14.04 -20.24
CA VAL A 379 3.64 -12.84 -20.75
C VAL A 379 4.77 -13.14 -21.73
N ILE A 380 5.21 -14.40 -21.81
CA ILE A 380 6.29 -14.80 -22.71
C ILE A 380 5.98 -14.41 -24.17
N GLY A 381 6.96 -13.78 -24.83
CA GLY A 381 6.86 -13.37 -26.23
C GLY A 381 6.16 -12.03 -26.47
N HIS A 382 5.69 -11.35 -25.43
CA HIS A 382 5.11 -10.00 -25.54
C HIS A 382 6.13 -8.92 -25.18
N ASP A 383 6.18 -7.85 -25.97
CA ASP A 383 7.06 -6.69 -25.70
C ASP A 383 6.33 -5.50 -25.07
N LEU A 384 5.02 -5.40 -25.29
CA LEU A 384 4.14 -4.34 -24.77
C LEU A 384 2.73 -4.90 -24.61
N PHE A 385 2.14 -4.74 -23.43
CA PHE A 385 0.76 -5.14 -23.15
C PHE A 385 0.21 -4.40 -21.93
N VAL A 386 -1.10 -4.52 -21.72
CA VAL A 386 -1.78 -4.05 -20.50
C VAL A 386 -2.29 -5.26 -19.72
N ALA A 387 -2.15 -5.23 -18.39
CA ALA A 387 -2.79 -6.24 -17.56
C ALA A 387 -4.31 -6.07 -17.64
N ALA A 388 -5.03 -7.14 -17.96
CA ALA A 388 -6.48 -7.10 -18.09
C ALA A 388 -7.14 -6.81 -16.73
N GLU A 389 -6.52 -7.27 -15.64
CA GLU A 389 -6.98 -7.14 -14.26
C GLU A 389 -6.82 -5.71 -13.71
N ASP A 390 -5.81 -4.96 -14.16
CA ASP A 390 -5.64 -3.53 -13.88
C ASP A 390 -5.24 -2.76 -15.16
N PRO A 391 -6.20 -2.05 -15.80
CA PRO A 391 -5.95 -1.28 -17.02
C PRO A 391 -4.84 -0.22 -16.90
N ARG A 392 -4.46 0.20 -15.68
CA ARG A 392 -3.41 1.18 -15.44
C ARG A 392 -2.01 0.57 -15.50
N LEU A 393 -1.90 -0.76 -15.39
CA LEU A 393 -0.63 -1.46 -15.46
C LEU A 393 -0.26 -1.74 -16.92
N ILE A 394 0.45 -0.78 -17.53
CA ILE A 394 1.09 -0.94 -18.84
C ILE A 394 2.46 -1.57 -18.62
N VAL A 395 2.72 -2.70 -19.27
CA VAL A 395 3.92 -3.49 -19.09
C VAL A 395 4.76 -3.49 -20.37
N VAL A 396 6.07 -3.26 -20.21
CA VAL A 396 7.05 -3.31 -21.29
C VAL A 396 8.13 -4.33 -21.01
N SER A 397 8.66 -4.97 -22.05
CA SER A 397 9.83 -5.84 -21.92
C SER A 397 11.11 -5.02 -21.67
N LYS A 398 12.16 -5.70 -21.19
CA LYS A 398 13.51 -5.14 -21.06
C LYS A 398 14.02 -4.56 -22.39
N ARG A 399 13.71 -5.21 -23.51
CA ARG A 399 14.09 -4.77 -24.87
C ARG A 399 13.46 -3.41 -25.20
N LEU A 400 12.16 -3.27 -24.98
CA LEU A 400 11.44 -2.02 -25.23
C LEU A 400 11.86 -0.92 -24.27
N LYS A 401 12.01 -1.22 -22.97
CA LYS A 401 12.56 -0.28 -21.99
C LYS A 401 13.91 0.29 -22.45
N GLN A 402 14.85 -0.57 -22.83
CA GLN A 402 16.18 -0.14 -23.27
C GLN A 402 16.12 0.74 -24.52
N ALA A 403 15.20 0.47 -25.45
CA ALA A 403 15.00 1.31 -26.62
C ALA A 403 14.42 2.69 -26.25
N LEU A 404 13.45 2.75 -25.34
CA LEU A 404 12.86 4.00 -24.82
C LEU A 404 13.92 4.84 -24.08
N GLU A 405 14.74 4.21 -23.22
CA GLU A 405 15.83 4.87 -22.51
C GLU A 405 16.91 5.38 -23.47
N LYS A 406 17.32 4.57 -24.46
CA LYS A 406 18.31 4.96 -25.46
C LYS A 406 17.81 6.12 -26.35
N ALA A 407 16.51 6.19 -26.59
CA ALA A 407 15.89 7.30 -27.30
C ALA A 407 15.67 8.53 -26.41
N GLU A 408 16.09 8.49 -25.13
CA GLU A 408 15.94 9.59 -24.17
C GLU A 408 14.48 10.04 -24.06
N VAL A 409 13.54 9.09 -23.96
CA VAL A 409 12.11 9.38 -23.78
C VAL A 409 11.87 10.00 -22.41
N ARG A 410 11.21 11.15 -22.38
CA ARG A 410 10.92 11.91 -21.16
C ARG A 410 9.49 11.73 -20.66
N GLY A 411 9.25 12.03 -19.38
CA GLY A 411 7.91 11.96 -18.78
C GLY A 411 7.47 10.54 -18.40
N CYS A 412 8.41 9.59 -18.28
CA CYS A 412 8.11 8.23 -17.84
C CYS A 412 9.20 7.64 -16.95
N VAL A 413 8.81 6.64 -16.15
CA VAL A 413 9.71 5.79 -15.36
C VAL A 413 9.37 4.32 -15.60
N PHE A 414 10.35 3.46 -15.33
CA PHE A 414 10.22 2.01 -15.48
C PHE A 414 10.53 1.32 -14.16
N GLU A 415 9.55 0.61 -13.61
CA GLU A 415 9.69 -0.14 -12.36
C GLU A 415 9.75 -1.64 -12.66
N GLY A 416 10.74 -2.35 -12.13
CA GLY A 416 10.93 -3.78 -12.39
C GLY A 416 9.75 -4.61 -11.87
N LEU A 417 9.30 -5.56 -12.67
CA LEU A 417 8.20 -6.46 -12.34
C LEU A 417 8.70 -7.88 -12.11
N ARG A 418 8.28 -8.46 -10.99
CA ARG A 418 8.53 -9.87 -10.67
C ARG A 418 7.70 -10.77 -11.56
N VAL A 419 8.31 -11.88 -11.97
CA VAL A 419 7.70 -12.90 -12.82
C VAL A 419 7.91 -14.27 -12.20
N VAL A 420 6.86 -15.11 -12.22
CA VAL A 420 6.85 -16.44 -11.60
C VAL A 420 6.32 -17.52 -12.53
#